data_AF-A0A9Q3CF97-F1
#
_entry.id   AF-A0A9Q3CF97-F1
#
_cell.length_a   1.000
_cell.length_b   1.000
_cell.length_c   1.000
_cell.angle_alpha   90.00
_cell.angle_beta   90.00
_cell.angle_gamma   90.00
#
_symmetry.space_group_name_H-M   'P 1'
#
loop_
_entity.id
_entity.type
_entity.pdbx_description
1 polymer ?
#
loop_
_entity_poly.entity_id
_entity_poly.type
_entity_poly.pdbx_seq_one_letter_code
_entity_poly.pdbx_strand_id
1 'polypeptide(L)'
;MSNQDLLEEFLNEFKEGQFNANLTSKQKHSLLNILRKNRPAFSIGEEPLGKIQGHDTKIYLAVDILYPPILTRPPYPASLETREGVQKHINELQDMNVIIRM
;
A
#
# COMPACT_ATOMS: atom_id res chain seq x y z
N MET A 1 -19.82 2.75 23.00
CA MET A 1 -19.87 1.68 21.97
C MET A 1 -19.33 0.42 22.61
N SER A 2 -20.00 -0.72 22.44
CA SER A 2 -19.62 -1.98 23.09
C SER A 2 -18.32 -2.51 22.49
N ASN A 3 -17.48 -3.21 23.27
CA ASN A 3 -16.29 -3.89 22.75
C ASN A 3 -16.62 -4.95 21.67
N GLN A 4 -17.86 -5.43 21.64
CA GLN A 4 -18.34 -6.39 20.65
C GLN A 4 -18.59 -5.72 19.28
N ASP A 5 -19.14 -4.50 19.25
CA ASP A 5 -19.41 -3.76 18.02
C ASP A 5 -18.10 -3.51 17.23
N LEU A 6 -17.01 -3.19 17.95
CA LEU A 6 -15.69 -2.94 17.37
C LEU A 6 -15.01 -4.20 16.82
N LEU A 7 -15.38 -5.38 17.31
CA LEU A 7 -14.85 -6.67 16.83
C LEU A 7 -15.53 -7.10 15.52
N GLU A 8 -16.83 -6.84 15.39
CA GLU A 8 -17.58 -7.09 14.15
C GLU A 8 -17.13 -6.16 13.03
N GLU A 9 -16.87 -4.88 13.35
CA GLU A 9 -16.31 -3.92 12.41
C GLU A 9 -14.90 -4.35 11.94
N PHE A 10 -14.06 -4.82 12.86
CA PHE A 10 -12.73 -5.33 12.53
C PHE A 10 -12.78 -6.62 11.71
N LEU A 11 -13.72 -7.53 11.99
CA LEU A 11 -13.95 -8.71 11.13
C LEU A 11 -14.36 -8.33 9.71
N ASN A 12 -15.13 -7.24 9.56
CA ASN A 12 -15.48 -6.70 8.25
C ASN A 12 -14.29 -6.06 7.51
N GLU A 13 -13.25 -5.63 8.21
CA GLU A 13 -12.01 -5.13 7.64
C GLU A 13 -11.16 -6.28 7.05
N PHE A 14 -11.17 -7.45 7.69
CA PHE A 14 -10.45 -8.66 7.24
C PHE A 14 -11.29 -9.57 6.33
N LYS A 15 -12.21 -9.03 5.53
CA LYS A 15 -13.12 -9.82 4.66
C LYS A 15 -12.40 -10.75 3.68
N GLU A 16 -11.18 -10.42 3.28
CA GLU A 16 -10.36 -11.27 2.40
C GLU A 16 -9.59 -12.36 3.17
N GLY A 17 -9.51 -12.25 4.50
CA GLY A 17 -8.79 -13.18 5.37
C GLY A 17 -9.61 -14.43 5.69
N GLN A 18 -9.05 -15.61 5.43
CA GLN A 18 -9.65 -16.88 5.86
C GLN A 18 -9.13 -17.30 7.23
N PHE A 19 -10.03 -17.50 8.19
CA PHE A 19 -9.69 -18.14 9.46
C PHE A 19 -9.74 -19.66 9.32
N ASN A 20 -8.80 -20.34 9.96
CA ASN A 20 -8.82 -21.80 10.04
C ASN A 20 -10.14 -22.28 10.68
N ALA A 21 -10.81 -23.26 10.06
CA ALA A 21 -12.08 -23.82 10.51
C ALA A 21 -12.00 -24.49 11.90
N ASN A 22 -10.82 -24.95 12.30
CA ASN A 22 -10.60 -25.65 13.57
C ASN A 22 -10.48 -24.71 14.79
N LEU A 23 -10.49 -23.39 14.57
CA LEU A 23 -10.39 -22.41 15.66
C LEU A 23 -11.70 -22.29 16.43
N THR A 24 -11.63 -22.49 17.75
CA THR A 24 -12.75 -22.21 18.66
C THR A 24 -13.05 -20.71 18.73
N SER A 25 -14.29 -20.34 19.09
CA SER A 25 -14.70 -18.92 19.18
C SER A 25 -13.80 -18.11 20.12
N LYS A 26 -13.32 -18.70 21.22
CA LYS A 26 -12.38 -18.05 22.15
C LYS A 26 -11.02 -17.76 21.52
N GLN A 27 -10.48 -18.71 20.75
CA GLN A 27 -9.20 -18.53 20.05
C GLN A 27 -9.31 -17.48 18.94
N LYS A 28 -10.43 -17.46 18.19
CA LYS A 28 -10.69 -16.41 17.20
C LYS A 28 -10.71 -15.02 17.85
N HIS A 29 -11.39 -14.87 18.98
CA HIS A 29 -11.39 -13.60 19.73
C HIS A 29 -10.00 -13.20 20.20
N SER A 30 -9.22 -14.14 20.73
CA SER A 30 -7.84 -13.87 21.15
C SER A 30 -6.96 -13.45 19.97
N LEU A 31 -7.11 -14.09 18.81
CA LEU A 31 -6.37 -13.76 17.60
C LEU A 31 -6.74 -12.37 17.08
N LEU A 32 -8.04 -12.05 17.00
CA LEU A 32 -8.51 -10.72 16.59
C LEU A 32 -7.97 -9.62 17.51
N ASN A 33 -7.93 -9.86 18.82
CA ASN A 33 -7.35 -8.92 19.77
C ASN A 33 -5.86 -8.67 19.52
N ILE A 34 -5.10 -9.71 19.15
CA ILE A 34 -3.67 -9.59 18.81
C ILE A 34 -3.50 -8.84 17.49
N LEU A 35 -4.29 -9.15 16.46
CA LEU A 35 -4.26 -8.46 15.18
C LEU A 35 -4.60 -6.99 15.34
N ARG A 36 -5.62 -6.67 16.13
CA ARG A 36 -6.01 -5.29 16.46
C ARG A 36 -4.91 -4.55 17.22
N LYS A 37 -4.29 -5.20 18.21
CA LYS A 37 -3.17 -4.61 18.97
C LYS A 37 -1.98 -4.29 18.06
N ASN A 38 -1.73 -5.11 17.05
CA ASN A 38 -0.63 -4.95 16.10
C ASN A 38 -1.09 -4.39 14.74
N ARG A 39 -2.26 -3.73 14.67
CA ARG A 39 -2.80 -3.14 13.43
C ARG A 39 -1.75 -2.36 12.61
N PRO A 40 -0.92 -1.46 13.19
CA PRO A 40 0.05 -0.66 12.41
C PRO A 40 1.23 -1.47 11.85
N ALA A 41 1.38 -2.75 12.23
CA ALA A 41 2.38 -3.63 11.64
C ALA A 41 1.91 -4.27 10.33
N PHE A 42 0.62 -4.17 10.01
CA PHE A 42 0.04 -4.72 8.79
C PHE A 42 -0.17 -3.61 7.77
N SER A 43 0.19 -3.89 6.51
CA SER A 43 -0.10 -3.00 5.39
C SER A 43 -1.59 -3.08 5.05
N ILE A 44 -2.42 -2.32 5.76
CA ILE A 44 -3.82 -2.12 5.42
C ILE A 44 -3.85 -1.10 4.28
N GLY A 45 -4.70 -1.31 3.26
CA GLY A 45 -4.70 -0.52 2.02
C GLY A 45 -4.93 0.99 2.16
N GLU A 46 -5.25 1.46 3.37
CA GLU A 46 -5.44 2.88 3.70
C GLU A 46 -4.16 3.57 4.19
N GLU A 47 -3.12 2.83 4.58
CA GLU A 47 -1.88 3.44 5.07
C GLU A 47 -0.92 3.73 3.91
N PRO A 48 -0.39 4.97 3.81
CA PRO A 48 0.53 5.33 2.73
C PRO A 48 1.83 4.54 2.87
N LEU A 49 2.13 3.72 1.86
CA LEU A 49 3.43 3.07 1.70
C LEU A 49 4.53 4.14 1.69
N GLY A 50 5.53 4.00 2.56
CA GLY A 50 6.74 4.84 2.50
C GLY A 50 6.88 5.93 3.55
N LYS A 51 6.07 5.96 4.60
CA LYS A 51 6.29 6.88 5.76
C LYS A 51 7.43 6.44 6.70
N ILE A 52 8.39 5.65 6.20
CA ILE A 52 9.57 5.22 6.97
C ILE A 52 10.59 6.36 6.92
N GLN A 53 10.65 7.13 8.01
CA GLN A 53 11.60 8.23 8.14
C GLN A 53 13.04 7.69 8.18
N GLY A 54 13.95 8.32 7.43
CA GLY A 54 15.39 8.05 7.51
C GLY A 54 15.94 7.02 6.50
N HIS A 55 15.13 6.49 5.59
CA HIS A 55 15.59 5.61 4.51
C HIS A 55 15.75 6.35 3.15
N ASP A 56 16.04 7.64 3.20
CA ASP A 56 16.26 8.44 1.99
C ASP A 56 17.52 7.96 1.26
N THR A 57 17.36 7.55 0.01
CA THR A 57 18.49 7.10 -0.81
C THR A 57 19.10 8.28 -1.54
N LYS A 58 20.36 8.59 -1.22
CA LYS A 58 21.14 9.58 -1.97
C LYS A 58 21.76 8.91 -3.19
N ILE A 59 21.24 9.22 -4.37
CA ILE A 59 21.78 8.73 -5.64
C ILE A 59 22.83 9.74 -6.12
N TYR A 60 24.09 9.32 -6.12
CA TYR A 60 25.20 10.10 -6.67
C TYR A 60 25.54 9.61 -8.07
N LEU A 61 25.53 10.52 -9.04
CA LEU A 61 26.06 10.22 -10.36
C LEU A 61 27.59 10.29 -10.30
N ALA A 62 28.27 9.23 -10.74
CA ALA A 62 29.72 9.16 -10.77
C ALA A 62 30.36 10.00 -11.90
N VAL A 63 29.60 10.92 -12.51
CA VAL A 63 30.00 11.73 -13.65
C VAL A 63 29.68 13.19 -13.38
N ASP A 64 30.63 14.07 -13.70
CA ASP A 64 30.60 15.47 -13.27
C ASP A 64 29.60 16.35 -14.05
N ILE A 65 29.10 15.95 -15.23
CA ILE A 65 28.10 16.71 -16.03
C ILE A 65 27.22 15.77 -16.88
N LEU A 66 25.94 16.15 -17.02
CA LEU A 66 24.80 15.51 -17.70
C LEU A 66 25.13 14.73 -18.98
N TYR A 67 25.39 13.42 -18.87
CA TYR A 67 25.20 12.49 -19.99
C TYR A 67 23.71 12.55 -20.39
N PRO A 68 23.41 12.72 -21.67
CA PRO A 68 22.49 13.74 -22.13
C PRO A 68 21.11 13.62 -21.46
N PRO A 69 20.44 14.75 -21.11
CA PRO A 69 19.05 14.77 -20.68
C PRO A 69 18.07 14.45 -21.83
N ILE A 70 18.52 13.68 -22.83
CA ILE A 70 17.83 13.29 -24.06
C ILE A 70 17.97 11.78 -24.20
N LEU A 71 17.13 11.09 -23.45
CA LEU A 71 16.53 9.82 -23.84
C LEU A 71 15.03 9.88 -23.56
N THR A 72 14.40 11.04 -23.75
CA THR A 72 12.94 11.14 -23.84
C THR A 72 12.50 10.58 -25.19
N ARG A 73 12.67 9.26 -25.36
CA ARG A 73 11.90 8.54 -26.36
C ARG A 73 10.43 8.82 -26.01
N PRO A 74 9.59 9.21 -26.97
CA PRO A 74 8.16 9.31 -26.69
C PRO A 74 7.72 7.97 -26.08
N PRO A 75 6.86 8.00 -25.04
CA PRO A 75 6.37 6.77 -24.44
C PRO A 75 5.78 5.90 -25.56
N TYR A 76 6.08 4.61 -25.52
CA TYR A 76 5.56 3.68 -26.51
C TYR A 76 4.03 3.78 -26.53
N PRO A 77 3.38 3.78 -27.72
CA PRO A 77 1.94 3.87 -27.79
C PRO A 77 1.31 2.67 -27.05
N ALA A 78 0.58 2.96 -25.99
CA ALA A 78 -0.21 1.99 -25.26
C ALA A 78 -1.64 1.94 -25.83
N SER A 79 -2.28 0.77 -25.78
CA SER A 79 -3.70 0.63 -26.12
C SER A 79 -4.58 1.43 -25.15
N LEU A 80 -5.80 1.77 -25.56
CA LEU A 80 -6.74 2.52 -24.71
C LEU A 80 -7.00 1.80 -23.38
N GLU A 81 -7.27 0.50 -23.44
CA GLU A 81 -7.49 -0.35 -22.27
C GLU A 81 -6.28 -0.36 -21.33
N THR A 82 -5.06 -0.49 -21.89
CA THR A 82 -3.84 -0.44 -21.08
C THR A 82 -3.64 0.94 -20.44
N ARG A 83 -3.95 2.03 -21.16
CA ARG A 83 -3.85 3.39 -20.60
C ARG A 83 -4.80 3.61 -19.44
N GLU A 84 -6.04 3.12 -19.54
CA GLU A 84 -7.03 3.25 -18.47
C GLU A 84 -6.61 2.48 -17.21
N GLY A 85 -6.16 1.23 -17.37
CA GLY A 85 -5.66 0.42 -16.26
C GLY A 85 -4.43 1.03 -15.58
N VAL A 86 -3.46 1.51 -16.37
CA VAL A 86 -2.28 2.19 -15.85
C VAL A 86 -2.65 3.51 -15.15
N GLN A 87 -3.60 4.28 -15.70
CA GLN A 87 -4.02 5.55 -15.10
C GLN A 87 -4.63 5.35 -13.70
N LYS A 88 -5.39 4.28 -13.49
CA LYS A 88 -5.92 3.94 -12.17
C LYS A 88 -4.81 3.79 -11.14
N HIS A 89 -3.77 3.03 -11.46
CA HIS A 89 -2.63 2.82 -10.57
C HIS A 89 -1.76 4.06 -10.39
N ILE A 90 -1.62 4.89 -11.44
CA ILE A 90 -0.94 6.19 -11.31
C ILE A 90 -1.66 7.06 -10.28
N ASN A 91 -3.00 7.12 -10.32
CA ASN A 91 -3.78 7.91 -9.36
C ASN A 91 -3.59 7.38 -7.93
N GLU A 92 -3.66 6.05 -7.73
CA GLU A 92 -3.40 5.41 -6.43
C GLU A 92 -2.02 5.78 -5.87
N LEU A 93 -0.98 5.78 -6.70
CA LEU A 93 0.38 6.14 -6.30
C LEU A 93 0.56 7.64 -6.02
N GLN A 94 -0.23 8.51 -6.66
CA GLN A 94 -0.27 9.94 -6.38
C GLN A 94 -0.92 10.23 -5.03
N ASP A 95 -2.04 9.57 -4.73
CA ASP A 95 -2.74 9.69 -3.45
C ASP A 95 -1.84 9.24 -2.28
N MET A 96 -1.00 8.23 -2.51
CA MET A 96 0.02 7.78 -1.54
C MET A 96 1.26 8.68 -1.45
N ASN A 97 1.36 9.74 -2.25
CA ASN A 97 2.54 10.62 -2.37
C ASN A 97 3.83 9.89 -2.77
N VAL A 98 3.71 8.74 -3.44
CA VAL A 98 4.86 8.01 -4.00
C VAL A 98 5.31 8.66 -5.31
N ILE A 99 4.34 9.04 -6.15
CA ILE A 99 4.57 9.82 -7.37
C ILE A 99 4.09 11.24 -7.12
N ILE A 100 5.01 12.20 -7.19
CA ILE A 100 4.69 13.63 -7.13
C ILE A 100 4.58 14.14 -8.57
N ARG A 101 3.49 14.81 -8.89
CA ARG A 101 3.35 15.51 -10.17
C ARG A 101 4.30 16.70 -10.17
N MET A 102 5.28 16.70 -11.08
CA MET A 102 6.10 17.89 -11.37
C MET A 102 5.29 18.95 -12.11
#